data_AF-R6LWB9-F1
#
_entry.id   AF-R6LWB9-F1
#
_cell.length_a   1.000
_cell.length_b   1.000
_cell.length_c   1.000
_cell.angle_alpha   90.00
_cell.angle_beta   90.00
_cell.angle_gamma   90.00
#
_symmetry.space_group_name_H-M   'P 1'
#
loop_
_entity.id
_entity.type
_entity.pdbx_description
1 polymer ?
#
loop_
_entity_poly.entity_id
_entity_poly.type
_entity_poly.pdbx_seq_one_letter_code
_entity_poly.pdbx_strand_id
1 'polypeptide(L)'
;MLLTACGNVAVDGSENAPSASVDPIDPVVPIDPIDPVTPVDPVEPAKQFSVTVYDGGSVYTLSAEAGEDISSRLVSAGMHGMRFAGWFLDERSTAAAELKNVQGDMDVYAKYVSDTYLTLRYRNVGLFRSRNVKLYAALDSTDYAEAGFVIDGKAVSCPITKDAYTAFFLYGSTVREDNTLVSYTYGTSDLRYGDTVEITPYWVTLDGTTVYGTTQTLTYGRFGLM
;
A
#
# COMPACT_ATOMS: atom_id res chain seq x y z
N MET A 1 -63.39 -69.26 -55.96
CA MET A 1 -64.81 -69.71 -55.89
C MET A 1 -65.63 -68.58 -55.26
N LEU A 2 -66.83 -68.37 -55.83
CA LEU A 2 -68.00 -67.56 -55.43
C LEU A 2 -67.93 -66.73 -54.14
N LEU A 3 -68.17 -65.40 -54.24
CA LEU A 3 -69.45 -64.71 -54.00
C LEU A 3 -70.06 -64.95 -52.61
N THR A 4 -70.39 -63.89 -51.88
CA THR A 4 -71.75 -63.60 -51.38
C THR A 4 -71.79 -62.18 -50.80
N ALA A 5 -72.78 -61.42 -51.24
CA ALA A 5 -73.17 -60.11 -50.74
C ALA A 5 -74.53 -60.20 -50.04
N CYS A 6 -74.83 -59.12 -49.30
CA CYS A 6 -76.16 -58.58 -48.94
C CYS A 6 -76.88 -59.05 -47.66
N GLY A 7 -77.54 -58.06 -47.04
CA GLY A 7 -78.55 -58.17 -45.97
C GLY A 7 -78.25 -57.17 -44.84
N ASN A 8 -78.58 -55.87 -44.91
CA ASN A 8 -79.89 -55.18 -44.87
C ASN A 8 -80.63 -55.29 -43.53
N VAL A 9 -81.44 -54.25 -43.23
CA VAL A 9 -82.36 -54.03 -42.09
C VAL A 9 -81.72 -53.31 -40.88
N ALA A 10 -82.39 -52.44 -40.14
CA ALA A 10 -83.38 -51.37 -40.33
C ALA A 10 -83.47 -50.67 -38.95
N VAL A 11 -84.00 -49.46 -38.94
CA VAL A 11 -83.99 -48.47 -37.87
C VAL A 11 -85.03 -48.78 -36.78
N ASP A 12 -84.65 -48.57 -35.51
CA ASP A 12 -85.52 -48.23 -34.38
C ASP A 12 -84.62 -47.58 -33.30
N GLY A 13 -84.77 -46.35 -32.79
CA GLY A 13 -85.94 -45.53 -32.59
C GLY A 13 -86.25 -45.43 -31.09
N SER A 14 -85.52 -44.60 -30.32
CA SER A 14 -86.01 -44.03 -29.03
C SER A 14 -84.95 -43.18 -28.31
N GLU A 15 -85.08 -41.86 -28.48
CA GLU A 15 -85.06 -40.78 -27.47
C GLU A 15 -84.16 -40.87 -26.21
N ASN A 16 -83.32 -39.85 -25.97
CA ASN A 16 -83.67 -38.69 -25.12
C ASN A 16 -82.45 -38.09 -24.36
N ALA A 17 -82.09 -36.83 -24.65
CA ALA A 17 -81.60 -35.80 -23.70
C ALA A 17 -81.33 -34.48 -24.45
N PRO A 18 -81.73 -33.30 -23.92
CA PRO A 18 -81.44 -32.02 -24.56
C PRO A 18 -79.96 -31.69 -24.37
N SER A 19 -79.26 -31.39 -25.46
CA SER A 19 -77.88 -30.91 -25.42
C SER A 19 -77.85 -29.59 -24.65
N ALA A 20 -77.19 -29.55 -23.49
CA ALA A 20 -76.88 -28.30 -22.81
C ALA A 20 -76.06 -27.41 -23.76
N SER A 21 -76.47 -26.15 -23.91
CA SER A 21 -75.72 -25.15 -24.67
C SER A 21 -74.36 -24.98 -24.01
N VAL A 22 -73.28 -25.35 -24.71
CA VAL A 22 -71.92 -25.08 -24.25
C VAL A 22 -71.65 -23.61 -24.56
N ASP A 23 -71.44 -22.80 -23.52
CA ASP A 23 -71.05 -21.40 -23.71
C ASP A 23 -69.71 -21.34 -24.50
N PRO A 24 -69.60 -20.45 -25.49
CA PRO A 24 -68.36 -20.28 -26.24
C PRO A 24 -67.24 -19.83 -25.30
N ILE A 25 -66.10 -20.49 -25.41
CA ILE A 25 -64.89 -20.16 -24.65
C ILE A 25 -64.40 -18.80 -25.13
N ASP A 26 -64.22 -17.85 -24.21
CA ASP A 26 -63.69 -16.52 -24.55
C ASP A 26 -62.31 -16.63 -25.22
N PRO A 27 -62.05 -15.88 -26.30
CA PRO A 27 -60.76 -15.89 -26.97
C PRO A 27 -59.67 -15.36 -26.04
N VAL A 28 -58.59 -16.15 -25.90
CA VAL A 28 -57.40 -15.75 -25.14
C VAL A 28 -56.78 -14.53 -25.82
N VAL A 29 -56.65 -13.42 -25.08
CA VAL A 29 -55.99 -12.21 -25.56
C VAL A 29 -54.50 -12.52 -25.79
N PRO A 30 -53.92 -12.19 -26.96
CA PRO A 30 -52.50 -12.34 -27.19
C PRO A 30 -51.70 -11.55 -26.16
N ILE A 31 -50.69 -12.20 -25.56
CA ILE A 31 -49.70 -11.49 -24.74
C ILE A 31 -48.87 -10.59 -25.64
N ASP A 32 -48.68 -9.33 -25.22
CA ASP A 32 -47.82 -8.41 -25.95
C ASP A 32 -46.38 -8.96 -25.99
N PRO A 33 -45.67 -8.81 -27.12
CA PRO A 33 -44.25 -9.16 -27.20
C PRO A 33 -43.46 -8.35 -26.16
N ILE A 34 -42.59 -9.02 -25.43
CA ILE A 34 -41.65 -8.35 -24.53
C ILE A 34 -40.68 -7.55 -25.40
N ASP A 35 -40.50 -6.26 -25.09
CA ASP A 35 -39.53 -5.43 -25.79
C ASP A 35 -38.12 -6.05 -25.69
N PRO A 36 -37.37 -6.10 -26.81
CA PRO A 36 -36.01 -6.62 -26.79
C PRO A 36 -35.13 -5.74 -25.90
N VAL A 37 -34.42 -6.38 -24.96
CA VAL A 37 -33.41 -5.70 -24.16
C VAL A 37 -32.31 -5.16 -25.09
N THR A 38 -31.98 -3.88 -24.94
CA THR A 38 -30.84 -3.28 -25.65
C THR A 38 -29.54 -3.94 -25.15
N PRO A 39 -28.67 -4.44 -26.04
CA PRO A 39 -27.36 -4.94 -25.64
C PRO A 39 -26.60 -3.85 -24.88
N VAL A 40 -25.99 -4.22 -23.76
CA VAL A 40 -25.05 -3.34 -23.08
C VAL A 40 -23.78 -3.22 -23.93
N ASP A 41 -23.32 -2.00 -24.17
CA ASP A 41 -22.08 -1.78 -24.90
C ASP A 41 -20.89 -2.43 -24.15
N PRO A 42 -19.93 -3.05 -24.86
CA PRO A 42 -18.72 -3.55 -24.24
C PRO A 42 -17.96 -2.39 -23.57
N VAL A 43 -17.58 -2.57 -22.30
CA VAL A 43 -16.69 -1.61 -21.61
C VAL A 43 -15.32 -1.69 -22.27
N GLU A 44 -14.79 -0.54 -22.72
CA GLU A 44 -13.43 -0.45 -23.27
C GLU A 44 -12.41 -0.85 -22.19
N PRO A 45 -11.44 -1.74 -22.48
CA PRO A 45 -10.46 -2.16 -21.49
C PRO A 45 -9.66 -0.95 -21.01
N ALA A 46 -9.49 -0.82 -19.69
CA ALA A 46 -8.69 0.24 -19.11
C ALA A 46 -7.28 0.23 -19.72
N LYS A 47 -6.75 1.42 -20.01
CA LYS A 47 -5.38 1.55 -20.52
C LYS A 47 -4.41 1.00 -19.47
N GLN A 48 -3.59 0.03 -19.87
CA GLN A 48 -2.58 -0.59 -19.03
C GLN A 48 -1.20 -0.03 -19.34
N PHE A 49 -0.37 0.01 -18.31
CA PHE A 49 1.03 0.40 -18.34
C PHE A 49 1.90 -0.69 -17.72
N SER A 50 3.13 -0.75 -18.17
CA SER A 50 4.18 -1.64 -17.67
C SER A 50 5.08 -0.89 -16.71
N VAL A 51 5.26 -1.43 -15.51
CA VAL A 51 6.18 -0.91 -14.50
C VAL A 51 7.28 -1.94 -14.27
N THR A 52 8.50 -1.62 -14.72
CA THR A 52 9.68 -2.46 -14.47
C THR A 52 10.33 -2.04 -13.16
N VAL A 53 10.50 -2.98 -12.23
CA VAL A 53 11.06 -2.71 -10.91
C VAL A 53 12.43 -3.35 -10.79
N TYR A 54 13.43 -2.55 -10.45
CA TYR A 54 14.80 -2.94 -10.17
C TYR A 54 15.04 -2.83 -8.66
N ASP A 55 15.24 -3.97 -8.00
CA ASP A 55 15.31 -4.05 -6.55
C ASP A 55 16.41 -4.99 -6.08
N GLY A 56 17.52 -4.42 -5.61
CA GLY A 56 18.59 -5.18 -4.96
C GLY A 56 19.21 -6.28 -5.82
N GLY A 57 19.20 -6.11 -7.15
CA GLY A 57 19.67 -7.11 -8.12
C GLY A 57 18.57 -8.01 -8.69
N SER A 58 17.35 -7.93 -8.17
CA SER A 58 16.16 -8.55 -8.77
C SER A 58 15.48 -7.58 -9.74
N VAL A 59 14.93 -8.11 -10.84
CA VAL A 59 14.15 -7.34 -11.80
C VAL A 59 12.83 -8.05 -12.05
N TYR A 60 11.72 -7.33 -11.95
CA TYR A 60 10.38 -7.86 -12.25
C TYR A 60 9.50 -6.79 -12.87
N THR A 61 8.40 -7.21 -13.49
CA THR A 61 7.47 -6.30 -14.15
C THR A 61 6.07 -6.47 -13.58
N LEU A 62 5.40 -5.34 -13.36
CA LEU A 62 4.02 -5.24 -12.94
C LEU A 62 3.20 -4.59 -14.05
N SER A 63 1.95 -5.02 -14.22
CA SER A 63 0.96 -4.27 -14.99
C SER A 63 0.17 -3.37 -14.06
N ALA A 64 -0.07 -2.12 -14.48
CA ALA A 64 -0.84 -1.13 -13.75
C ALA A 64 -1.86 -0.46 -14.67
N GLU A 65 -3.06 -0.18 -14.16
CA GLU A 65 -4.04 0.63 -14.88
C GLU A 65 -3.69 2.12 -14.80
N ALA A 66 -4.13 2.89 -15.81
CA ALA A 66 -3.99 4.33 -15.78
C ALA A 66 -4.67 4.94 -14.54
N GLY A 67 -3.89 5.64 -13.72
CA GLY A 67 -4.32 6.24 -12.46
C GLY A 67 -4.28 5.32 -11.25
N GLU A 68 -3.80 4.08 -11.38
CA GLU A 68 -3.70 3.14 -10.26
C GLU A 68 -2.63 3.57 -9.24
N ASP A 69 -2.91 3.34 -7.95
CA ASP A 69 -1.93 3.41 -6.86
C ASP A 69 -1.28 2.03 -6.68
N ILE A 70 -0.01 1.92 -7.07
CA ILE A 70 0.78 0.70 -6.96
C ILE A 70 1.75 0.70 -5.77
N SER A 71 1.76 1.76 -4.95
CA SER A 71 2.72 1.91 -3.84
C SER A 71 2.72 0.72 -2.87
N SER A 72 1.54 0.18 -2.57
CA SER A 72 1.38 -1.00 -1.69
C SER A 72 1.84 -2.33 -2.31
N ARG A 73 1.96 -2.39 -3.64
CA ARG A 73 2.41 -3.58 -4.38
C ARG A 73 3.93 -3.67 -4.47
N LEU A 74 4.61 -2.55 -4.29
CA LEU A 74 6.07 -2.48 -4.27
C LEU A 74 6.56 -2.66 -2.84
N VAL A 75 7.04 -3.86 -2.53
CA VAL A 75 7.71 -4.16 -1.27
C VAL A 75 9.19 -4.39 -1.56
N SER A 76 10.06 -3.61 -0.95
CA SER A 76 11.50 -3.77 -1.11
C SER A 76 11.94 -5.16 -0.62
N ALA A 77 12.69 -5.90 -1.43
CA ALA A 77 13.28 -7.19 -1.07
C ALA A 77 14.31 -7.06 0.05
N GLY A 78 14.83 -5.85 0.28
CA GLY A 78 15.90 -5.58 1.22
C GLY A 78 17.26 -5.90 0.61
N MET A 79 18.31 -5.35 1.22
CA MET A 79 19.69 -5.64 0.86
C MET A 79 20.53 -5.72 2.14
N HIS A 80 21.36 -6.76 2.27
CA HIS A 80 22.15 -6.98 3.48
C HIS A 80 23.11 -5.81 3.73
N GLY A 81 23.15 -5.32 4.98
CA GLY A 81 23.97 -4.15 5.36
C GLY A 81 23.43 -2.81 4.85
N MET A 82 22.22 -2.79 4.30
CA MET A 82 21.63 -1.59 3.71
C MET A 82 20.20 -1.35 4.22
N ARG A 83 19.75 -0.10 4.16
CA ARG A 83 18.38 0.33 4.43
C ARG A 83 17.75 0.86 3.15
N PHE A 84 16.50 0.51 2.95
CA PHE A 84 15.69 1.06 1.86
C PHE A 84 15.47 2.57 2.07
N ALA A 85 15.57 3.35 0.99
CA ALA A 85 15.48 4.80 1.02
C ALA A 85 14.53 5.37 -0.06
N GLY A 86 13.67 4.52 -0.63
CA GLY A 86 12.60 4.94 -1.53
C GLY A 86 12.75 4.39 -2.95
N TRP A 87 11.73 4.64 -3.75
CA TRP A 87 11.65 4.25 -5.16
C TRP A 87 11.90 5.46 -6.07
N PHE A 88 12.75 5.28 -7.07
CA PHE A 88 13.21 6.35 -7.96
C PHE A 88 13.06 5.95 -9.42
N LEU A 89 12.95 6.93 -10.33
CA LEU A 89 12.82 6.71 -11.76
C LEU A 89 14.17 6.45 -12.46
N ASP A 90 15.27 6.56 -11.71
CA ASP A 90 16.62 6.39 -12.23
C ASP A 90 17.55 5.73 -11.20
N GLU A 91 18.56 5.01 -11.67
CA GLU A 91 19.56 4.32 -10.84
C GLU A 91 20.33 5.26 -9.90
N ARG A 92 20.47 6.54 -10.27
CA ARG A 92 21.19 7.53 -9.47
C ARG A 92 20.32 8.16 -8.39
N SER A 93 19.06 7.72 -8.28
CA SER A 93 18.10 8.19 -7.30
C SER A 93 17.89 9.72 -7.32
N THR A 94 17.80 10.30 -8.52
CA THR A 94 17.66 11.75 -8.70
C THR A 94 16.22 12.22 -8.83
N ALA A 95 15.31 11.36 -9.28
CA ALA A 95 13.89 11.65 -9.40
C ALA A 95 13.06 10.59 -8.68
N ALA A 96 12.26 10.99 -7.69
CA ALA A 96 11.36 10.08 -6.98
C ALA A 96 10.27 9.53 -7.92
N ALA A 97 9.90 8.27 -7.73
CA ALA A 97 8.84 7.64 -8.49
C ALA A 97 7.45 8.03 -7.96
N GLU A 98 6.55 8.45 -8.87
CA GLU A 98 5.14 8.68 -8.54
C GLU A 98 4.37 7.37 -8.66
N LEU A 99 4.17 6.69 -7.52
CA LEU A 99 3.56 5.36 -7.47
C LEU A 99 2.05 5.39 -7.19
N LYS A 100 1.48 6.54 -6.82
CA LYS A 100 0.06 6.64 -6.45
C LYS A 100 -0.85 6.92 -7.63
N ASN A 101 -0.27 7.26 -8.78
CA ASN A 101 -0.99 7.69 -9.95
C ASN A 101 -0.20 7.34 -11.22
N VAL A 102 -0.24 6.08 -11.64
CA VAL A 102 0.51 5.62 -12.83
C VAL A 102 -0.08 6.21 -14.12
N GLN A 103 0.73 6.95 -14.88
CA GLN A 103 0.29 7.63 -16.12
C GLN A 103 0.98 7.14 -17.39
N GLY A 104 1.92 6.21 -17.25
CA GLY A 104 2.78 5.74 -18.34
C GLY A 104 3.58 4.53 -17.93
N ASP A 105 4.17 3.86 -18.92
CA ASP A 105 5.22 2.87 -18.66
C ASP A 105 6.38 3.56 -17.93
N MET A 106 6.93 2.89 -16.93
CA MET A 106 8.05 3.44 -16.16
C MET A 106 8.99 2.35 -15.66
N ASP A 107 10.23 2.75 -15.45
CA ASP A 107 11.22 1.97 -14.74
C ASP A 107 11.41 2.58 -13.34
N VAL A 108 11.41 1.72 -12.33
CA VAL A 108 11.49 2.11 -10.92
C VAL A 108 12.64 1.37 -10.26
N TYR A 109 13.49 2.09 -9.55
CA TYR A 109 14.73 1.62 -8.94
C TYR A 109 14.66 1.79 -7.42
N ALA A 110 14.91 0.72 -6.67
CA ALA A 110 15.04 0.79 -5.22
C ALA A 110 16.35 1.49 -4.85
N LYS A 111 16.26 2.57 -4.07
CA LYS A 111 17.43 3.17 -3.42
C LYS A 111 17.73 2.42 -2.13
N TYR A 112 18.99 2.05 -1.97
CA TYR A 112 19.53 1.47 -0.75
C TYR A 112 20.70 2.30 -0.25
N VAL A 113 20.74 2.54 1.06
CA VAL A 113 21.80 3.30 1.74
C VAL A 113 22.42 2.44 2.84
N SER A 114 23.65 2.73 3.26
CA SER A 114 24.31 1.98 4.34
C SER A 114 23.46 1.92 5.61
N ASP A 115 23.41 0.77 6.28
CA ASP A 115 22.70 0.61 7.56
C ASP A 115 23.26 1.45 8.72
N THR A 116 24.41 2.10 8.50
CA THR A 116 24.98 3.12 9.38
C THR A 116 24.11 4.38 9.45
N TYR A 117 23.32 4.68 8.43
CA TYR A 117 22.27 5.70 8.49
C TYR A 117 21.10 5.24 9.38
N LEU A 118 20.31 6.16 9.93
CA LEU A 118 19.37 5.89 11.03
C LEU A 118 19.98 5.20 12.25
N THR A 119 21.29 5.36 12.47
CA THR A 119 21.89 4.97 13.76
C THR A 119 21.61 6.04 14.79
N LEU A 120 21.03 5.66 15.94
CA LEU A 120 20.84 6.58 17.05
C LEU A 120 22.18 6.91 17.72
N ARG A 121 22.44 8.21 17.86
CA ARG A 121 23.44 8.76 18.79
C ARG A 121 22.75 9.72 19.73
N TYR A 122 23.26 9.84 20.94
CA TYR A 122 22.68 10.75 21.92
C TYR A 122 23.75 11.43 22.78
N ARG A 123 23.37 12.57 23.36
CA ARG A 123 24.19 13.34 24.29
C ARG A 123 23.33 13.85 25.43
N ASN A 124 23.70 13.47 26.65
CA ASN A 124 23.15 14.05 27.87
C ASN A 124 23.52 15.54 27.96
N VAL A 125 22.53 16.40 28.22
CA VAL A 125 22.74 17.84 28.40
C VAL A 125 22.56 18.21 29.89
N GLY A 126 23.60 18.81 30.48
CA GLY A 126 23.62 19.28 31.87
C GLY A 126 24.95 19.00 32.59
N LEU A 127 25.31 19.84 33.56
CA LEU A 127 26.62 19.79 34.24
C LEU A 127 26.70 18.78 35.41
N PHE A 128 25.57 18.42 36.03
CA PHE A 128 25.54 17.57 37.25
C PHE A 128 24.46 16.47 37.23
N ARG A 129 23.27 16.78 36.71
CA ARG A 129 22.21 15.83 36.36
C ARG A 129 21.64 16.26 35.03
N SER A 130 21.53 15.33 34.08
CA SER A 130 20.98 15.66 32.78
C SER A 130 19.48 15.91 32.91
N ARG A 131 19.05 17.11 32.49
CA ARG A 131 17.62 17.48 32.45
C ARG A 131 16.97 17.07 31.14
N ASN A 132 17.78 16.96 30.08
CA ASN A 132 17.36 16.61 28.75
C ASN A 132 18.45 15.80 28.05
N VAL A 133 18.06 14.97 27.09
CA VAL A 133 18.97 14.25 26.21
C VAL A 133 18.73 14.72 24.78
N LYS A 134 19.80 15.10 24.08
CA LYS A 134 19.74 15.34 22.65
C LYS A 134 19.94 14.04 21.90
N LEU A 135 18.97 13.70 21.07
CA LEU A 135 18.97 12.57 20.16
C LEU A 135 19.38 13.04 18.78
N TYR A 136 20.08 12.17 18.06
CA TYR A 136 20.56 12.39 16.71
C TYR A 136 20.41 11.11 15.91
N ALA A 137 20.05 11.23 14.64
CA ALA A 137 20.19 10.18 13.65
C ALA A 137 20.70 10.79 12.34
N ALA A 138 21.65 10.13 11.69
CA ALA A 138 22.15 10.54 10.40
C ALA A 138 21.20 10.08 9.28
N LEU A 139 21.04 10.93 8.27
CA LEU A 139 20.28 10.69 7.04
C LEU A 139 21.24 10.81 5.86
N ASP A 140 20.97 10.10 4.76
CA ASP A 140 21.81 10.15 3.57
C ASP A 140 21.48 11.37 2.69
N SER A 141 20.25 11.88 2.73
CA SER A 141 19.84 13.11 2.04
C SER A 141 18.76 13.88 2.81
N THR A 142 18.39 15.05 2.28
CA THR A 142 17.28 15.87 2.77
C THR A 142 15.94 15.52 2.14
N ASP A 143 15.92 14.61 1.17
CA ASP A 143 14.80 14.37 0.26
C ASP A 143 13.87 13.28 0.81
N TYR A 144 13.53 13.43 2.08
CA TYR A 144 12.58 12.58 2.78
C TYR A 144 11.30 13.36 3.06
N ALA A 145 10.16 12.69 2.96
CA ALA A 145 8.87 13.31 3.28
C ALA A 145 8.80 13.67 4.78
N GLU A 146 9.39 12.83 5.63
CA GLU A 146 9.46 13.04 7.07
C GLU A 146 10.69 12.33 7.65
N ALA A 147 11.24 12.83 8.76
CA ALA A 147 12.17 12.08 9.59
C ALA A 147 11.94 12.40 11.07
N GLY A 148 12.32 11.48 11.94
CA GLY A 148 12.06 11.66 13.37
C GLY A 148 12.50 10.50 14.24
N PHE A 149 11.87 10.42 15.41
CA PHE A 149 12.08 9.36 16.38
C PHE A 149 10.75 8.82 16.87
N VAL A 150 10.63 7.50 16.97
CA VAL A 150 9.61 6.83 17.78
C VAL A 150 10.18 6.68 19.18
N ILE A 151 9.51 7.27 20.17
CA ILE A 151 9.90 7.25 21.58
C ILE A 151 8.77 6.61 22.38
N ASP A 152 9.04 5.48 23.02
CA ASP A 152 8.05 4.67 23.76
C ASP A 152 6.77 4.42 22.93
N GLY A 153 6.96 4.07 21.65
CA GLY A 153 5.88 3.81 20.70
C GLY A 153 5.22 5.06 20.07
N LYS A 154 5.61 6.28 20.49
CA LYS A 154 5.07 7.53 19.94
C LYS A 154 6.02 8.17 18.93
N ALA A 155 5.58 8.32 17.68
CA ALA A 155 6.33 9.03 16.64
C ALA A 155 6.40 10.54 16.92
N VAL A 156 7.58 11.10 16.72
CA VAL A 156 7.90 12.52 16.82
C VAL A 156 8.64 12.96 15.56
N SER A 157 7.91 13.62 14.66
CA SER A 157 8.45 14.25 13.46
C SER A 157 9.35 15.42 13.84
N CYS A 158 10.49 15.52 13.17
CA CYS A 158 11.55 16.47 13.48
C CYS A 158 12.10 17.13 12.21
N PRO A 159 12.56 18.38 12.28
CA PRO A 159 13.19 19.02 11.13
C PRO A 159 14.45 18.28 10.69
N ILE A 160 14.57 18.07 9.38
CA ILE A 160 15.78 17.59 8.73
C ILE A 160 16.73 18.77 8.56
N THR A 161 17.97 18.65 9.02
CA THR A 161 18.97 19.73 8.96
C THR A 161 20.30 19.24 8.42
N LYS A 162 21.06 20.14 7.79
CA LYS A 162 22.46 19.90 7.45
C LYS A 162 23.35 20.49 8.54
N ASP A 163 24.11 19.64 9.23
CA ASP A 163 25.07 20.06 10.26
C ASP A 163 26.31 19.17 10.21
N ALA A 164 27.27 19.59 9.39
CA ALA A 164 28.54 18.90 9.15
C ALA A 164 29.40 18.75 10.41
N TYR A 165 29.37 19.74 11.31
CA TYR A 165 30.17 19.69 12.53
C TYR A 165 29.66 18.58 13.46
N THR A 166 28.35 18.55 13.70
CA THR A 166 27.73 17.55 14.56
C THR A 166 27.76 16.16 13.92
N ALA A 167 27.46 16.06 12.62
CA ALA A 167 27.49 14.79 11.88
C ALA A 167 28.89 14.15 11.93
N PHE A 168 29.94 14.92 11.65
CA PHE A 168 31.31 14.43 11.71
C PHE A 168 31.70 13.96 13.11
N PHE A 169 31.36 14.72 14.15
CA PHE A 169 31.72 14.35 15.53
C PHE A 169 31.00 13.08 16.02
N LEU A 170 29.75 12.86 15.60
CA LEU A 170 28.93 11.75 16.09
C LEU A 170 29.10 10.46 15.29
N TYR A 171 29.35 10.56 13.98
CA TYR A 171 29.33 9.43 13.06
C TYR A 171 30.64 9.24 12.28
N GLY A 172 31.60 10.15 12.44
CA GLY A 172 32.89 10.08 11.78
C GLY A 172 32.79 10.24 10.26
N SER A 173 33.69 9.58 9.53
CA SER A 173 33.72 9.65 8.06
C SER A 173 32.56 8.92 7.36
N THR A 174 31.78 8.13 8.10
CA THR A 174 30.79 7.20 7.57
C THR A 174 29.53 7.88 6.99
N VAL A 175 29.29 9.15 7.33
CA VAL A 175 28.08 9.90 6.90
C VAL A 175 28.41 11.18 6.11
N ARG A 176 29.62 11.25 5.55
CA ARG A 176 30.23 12.47 5.00
C ARG A 176 29.52 13.11 3.82
N GLU A 177 28.76 12.35 3.04
CA GLU A 177 28.30 12.82 1.72
C GLU A 177 27.34 14.00 1.83
N ASP A 178 26.44 13.99 2.82
CA ASP A 178 25.41 15.03 2.89
C ASP A 178 25.28 15.71 4.26
N ASN A 179 25.95 15.16 5.29
CA ASN A 179 25.94 15.70 6.66
C ASN A 179 24.53 16.01 7.19
N THR A 180 23.56 15.27 6.69
CA THR A 180 22.15 15.48 6.98
C THR A 180 21.79 14.68 8.23
N LEU A 181 21.06 15.32 9.13
CA LEU A 181 20.66 14.71 10.38
C LEU A 181 19.25 15.13 10.77
N VAL A 182 18.66 14.31 11.62
CA VAL A 182 17.49 14.66 12.40
C VAL A 182 17.89 14.70 13.87
N SER A 183 17.37 15.68 14.60
CA SER A 183 17.67 15.83 16.03
C SER A 183 16.43 16.18 16.84
N TYR A 184 16.40 15.68 18.08
CA TYR A 184 15.32 15.91 19.01
C TYR A 184 15.86 16.11 20.42
N THR A 185 15.24 16.98 21.22
CA THR A 185 15.60 17.15 22.64
C THR A 185 14.52 16.51 23.50
N TYR A 186 14.84 15.36 24.09
CA TYR A 186 13.95 14.64 24.99
C TYR A 186 14.14 15.11 26.42
N GLY A 187 13.05 15.48 27.10
CA GLY A 187 13.07 15.90 28.50
C GLY A 187 13.06 14.69 29.44
N THR A 188 13.84 14.74 30.52
CA THR A 188 13.95 13.64 31.50
C THR A 188 13.33 13.99 32.86
N SER A 189 12.54 15.07 32.93
CA SER A 189 11.95 15.56 34.18
C SER A 189 11.01 14.56 34.85
N ASP A 190 10.35 13.74 34.04
CA ASP A 190 9.30 12.83 34.50
C ASP A 190 9.83 11.42 34.78
N LEU A 191 11.12 11.18 34.48
CA LEU A 191 11.76 9.89 34.68
C LEU A 191 12.29 9.72 36.11
N ARG A 192 12.19 8.49 36.60
CA ARG A 192 12.74 8.03 37.86
C ARG A 192 13.92 7.11 37.60
N TYR A 193 14.81 7.03 38.58
CA TYR A 193 15.99 6.18 38.50
C TYR A 193 15.58 4.73 38.22
N GLY A 194 16.10 4.16 37.12
CA GLY A 194 15.77 2.82 36.64
C GLY A 194 14.68 2.78 35.56
N ASP A 195 13.99 3.89 35.27
CA ASP A 195 13.04 3.96 34.16
C ASP A 195 13.78 3.77 32.83
N THR A 196 13.12 3.14 31.87
CA THR A 196 13.66 2.89 30.53
C THR A 196 12.90 3.69 29.48
N VAL A 197 13.61 4.13 28.45
CA VAL A 197 13.06 4.82 27.28
C VAL A 197 13.49 4.07 26.03
N GLU A 198 12.54 3.65 25.21
CA GLU A 198 12.80 2.99 23.93
C GLU A 198 12.79 4.03 22.80
N ILE A 199 13.86 4.07 22.00
CA ILE A 199 14.06 5.09 20.98
C ILE A 199 14.41 4.42 19.66
N THR A 200 13.63 4.72 18.62
CA THR A 200 13.84 4.22 17.26
C THR A 200 13.81 5.39 16.28
N PRO A 201 14.94 5.78 15.66
CA PRO A 201 14.89 6.80 14.61
C PRO A 201 14.17 6.26 13.37
N TYR A 202 13.55 7.13 12.58
CA TYR A 202 12.88 6.76 11.33
C TYR A 202 12.98 7.85 10.26
N TRP A 203 12.75 7.45 9.02
CA TRP A 203 12.38 8.34 7.92
C TRP A 203 11.15 7.81 7.19
N VAL A 204 10.48 8.71 6.48
CA VAL A 204 9.43 8.41 5.52
C VAL A 204 9.95 8.83 4.15
N THR A 205 10.04 7.86 3.24
CA THR A 205 10.47 8.09 1.86
C THR A 205 9.42 8.90 1.09
N LEU A 206 9.79 9.45 -0.08
CA LEU A 206 8.87 10.28 -0.86
C LEU A 206 7.64 9.52 -1.37
N ASP A 207 7.75 8.21 -1.54
CA ASP A 207 6.63 7.29 -1.83
C ASP A 207 5.75 6.97 -0.61
N GLY A 208 6.11 7.46 0.58
CA GLY A 208 5.33 7.28 1.82
C GLY A 208 5.72 6.06 2.64
N THR A 209 6.73 5.29 2.22
CA THR A 209 7.22 4.13 2.98
C THR A 209 7.97 4.59 4.23
N THR A 210 7.51 4.14 5.40
CA THR A 210 8.21 4.40 6.66
C THR A 210 9.29 3.34 6.88
N VAL A 211 10.53 3.78 7.13
CA VAL A 211 11.68 2.91 7.38
C VAL A 211 12.26 3.24 8.75
N TYR A 212 12.52 2.20 9.53
CA TYR A 212 13.00 2.31 10.90
C TYR A 212 14.49 1.98 11.02
N GLY A 213 15.14 2.72 11.91
CA GLY A 213 16.45 2.41 12.44
C GLY A 213 16.40 1.27 13.45
N THR A 214 17.54 1.02 14.09
CA THR A 214 17.62 0.06 15.19
C THR A 214 17.11 0.70 16.48
N THR A 215 16.15 0.06 17.14
CA THR A 215 15.67 0.46 18.47
C THR A 215 16.78 0.34 19.51
N GLN A 216 16.95 1.38 20.32
CA GLN A 216 17.81 1.33 21.51
C GLN A 216 16.97 1.63 22.75
N THR A 217 17.18 0.84 23.80
CA THR A 217 16.59 1.06 25.11
C THR A 217 17.62 1.73 26.01
N LEU A 218 17.34 2.96 26.45
CA LEU A 218 18.20 3.71 27.37
C LEU A 218 17.61 3.69 28.77
N THR A 219 18.46 3.55 29.79
CA THR A 219 18.03 3.53 31.20
C THR A 219 18.37 4.86 31.87
N TYR A 220 17.41 5.43 32.62
CA TYR A 220 17.64 6.64 33.39
C TYR A 220 18.44 6.36 34.65
N GLY A 221 19.70 6.75 34.62
CA GLY A 221 20.66 6.58 35.70
C GLY A 221 20.95 7.87 36.47
N ARG A 222 22.05 7.84 37.23
CA ARG A 222 22.47 8.95 38.11
C ARG A 222 22.77 10.24 37.35
N PHE A 223 23.25 10.12 36.11
CA PHE A 223 23.75 11.22 35.31
C PHE A 223 22.90 11.55 34.07
N GLY A 224 21.85 10.77 33.79
CA GLY A 224 21.02 10.90 32.60
C GLY A 224 20.68 9.54 31.99
N LEU A 225 20.28 9.52 30.71
CA LEU A 225 20.03 8.27 29.97
C LEU A 225 21.36 7.65 29.51
N MET A 226 21.47 6.33 29.63
CA MET A 226 22.65 5.53 29.26
C MET A 226 22.23 4.21 28.61
#